data_AF-A0A964K084-F1
#
_entry.id   AF-A0A964K084-F1
#
_cell.length_a   1.000
_cell.length_b   1.000
_cell.length_c   1.000
_cell.angle_alpha   90.00
_cell.angle_beta   90.00
_cell.angle_gamma   90.00
#
_symmetry.space_group_name_H-M   'P 1'
#
loop_
_entity.id
_entity.type
_entity.pdbx_description
1 polymer ?
#
loop_
_entity_poly.entity_id
_entity_poly.type
_entity_poly.pdbx_seq_one_letter_code
_entity_poly.pdbx_strand_id
1 'polypeptide(L)'
;MAKQLIDKAKIDAKRKRKKLLDPTRRAMAQAKPVGPYRLARETMMECLSGQFAAIDMRVAQDVDNVRHARRNVLPLGFIMYPLRGPKGEELTDVALAALDLGQDAIEVNAHYLTLGKTCANLKLKIRLDHRFLSEQPELTRSVHIIIDGWV
;
A
#
# COMPACT_ATOMS: atom_id res chain seq x y z
N MET A 1 -34.72 44.18 19.11
CA MET A 1 -35.17 43.35 17.96
C MET A 1 -34.10 43.03 16.91
N ALA A 2 -32.99 43.79 16.79
CA ALA A 2 -31.97 43.54 15.75
C ALA A 2 -31.15 42.23 15.90
N LYS A 3 -30.99 41.71 17.12
CA LYS A 3 -30.15 40.52 17.39
C LYS A 3 -30.72 39.22 16.80
N GLN A 4 -32.05 39.07 16.80
CA GLN A 4 -32.73 37.87 16.27
C GLN A 4 -32.67 37.77 14.74
N LEU A 5 -32.60 38.91 14.03
CA LEU A 5 -32.46 38.94 12.57
C LEU A 5 -31.06 38.50 12.10
N ILE A 6 -30.03 38.84 12.86
CA ILE A 6 -28.63 38.47 12.58
C ILE A 6 -28.42 36.97 12.76
N ASP A 7 -29.01 36.38 13.80
CA ASP A 7 -28.86 34.95 14.07
C ASP A 7 -29.59 34.09 13.01
N LYS A 8 -30.75 34.54 12.53
CA LYS A 8 -31.47 33.87 11.44
C LYS A 8 -30.67 33.88 10.13
N ALA A 9 -30.05 35.02 9.79
CA ALA A 9 -29.20 35.14 8.59
C ALA A 9 -27.94 34.24 8.65
N LYS A 10 -27.32 34.08 9.83
CA LYS A 10 -26.17 33.18 10.02
C LYS A 10 -26.54 31.70 9.87
N ILE A 11 -27.72 31.31 10.34
CA ILE A 11 -28.21 29.93 10.22
C ILE A 11 -28.53 29.57 8.76
N ASP A 12 -29.17 30.49 8.03
CA ASP A 12 -29.48 30.29 6.61
C ASP A 12 -28.22 30.28 5.72
N ALA A 13 -27.23 31.10 6.04
CA ALA A 13 -25.92 31.07 5.37
C ALA A 13 -25.19 29.73 5.59
N LYS A 14 -25.24 29.17 6.82
CA LYS A 14 -24.66 27.85 7.11
C LYS A 14 -25.40 26.72 6.37
N ARG A 15 -26.73 26.78 6.28
CA ARG A 15 -27.52 25.79 5.52
C ARG A 15 -27.24 25.85 4.02
N LYS A 16 -27.09 27.04 3.44
CA LYS A 16 -26.67 27.20 2.03
C LYS A 16 -25.25 26.69 1.79
N ARG A 17 -24.29 26.98 2.68
CA ARG A 17 -22.91 26.45 2.59
C ARG A 17 -22.85 24.93 2.69
N LYS A 18 -23.66 24.33 3.57
CA LYS A 18 -23.74 22.85 3.70
C LYS A 18 -24.38 22.19 2.46
N LYS A 19 -25.37 22.84 1.84
CA LYS A 19 -25.95 22.38 0.56
C LYS A 19 -25.04 22.59 -0.66
N LEU A 20 -24.13 23.56 -0.63
CA LEU A 20 -23.17 23.80 -1.72
C LEU A 20 -21.93 22.87 -1.66
N LEU A 21 -21.59 22.33 -0.49
CA LEU A 21 -20.45 21.41 -0.33
C LEU A 21 -20.77 19.94 -0.66
N ASP A 22 -22.04 19.57 -0.76
CA ASP A 22 -22.48 18.18 -0.97
C ASP A 22 -22.53 17.70 -2.45
N PRO A 23 -22.83 18.52 -3.48
CA PRO A 23 -22.80 18.04 -4.86
C PRO A 23 -21.37 17.80 -5.37
N THR A 24 -20.38 18.57 -4.91
CA THR A 24 -18.97 18.38 -5.33
C THR A 24 -18.35 17.12 -4.73
N ARG A 25 -18.69 16.78 -3.48
CA ARG A 25 -18.28 15.50 -2.86
C ARG A 25 -19.00 14.31 -3.48
N ARG A 26 -20.28 14.45 -3.84
CA ARG A 26 -21.01 13.40 -4.59
C ARG A 26 -20.48 13.23 -6.02
N ALA A 27 -20.06 14.30 -6.69
CA ALA A 27 -19.46 14.23 -8.02
C ALA A 27 -18.08 13.54 -8.00
N MET A 28 -17.26 13.76 -6.95
CA MET A 28 -16.00 13.05 -6.78
C MET A 28 -16.20 11.57 -6.41
N ALA A 29 -17.25 11.23 -5.63
CA ALA A 29 -17.58 9.85 -5.31
C ALA A 29 -18.25 9.05 -6.46
N GLN A 30 -18.67 9.73 -7.54
CA GLN A 30 -19.31 9.12 -8.71
C GLN A 30 -18.47 9.16 -9.98
N ALA A 31 -17.25 9.70 -9.93
CA ALA A 31 -16.32 9.62 -11.05
C ALA A 31 -15.82 8.17 -11.17
N LYS A 32 -16.48 7.37 -12.01
CA LYS A 32 -15.90 6.11 -12.50
C LYS A 32 -14.49 6.44 -13.01
N PRO A 33 -13.46 5.67 -12.62
CA PRO A 33 -12.11 5.93 -13.06
C PRO A 33 -12.07 5.96 -14.59
N VAL A 34 -11.64 7.11 -15.12
CA VAL A 34 -11.48 7.35 -16.55
C VAL A 34 -10.46 6.33 -17.05
N GLY A 35 -10.74 5.63 -18.16
CA GLY A 35 -9.96 4.50 -18.72
C GLY A 35 -8.47 4.39 -18.36
N PRO A 36 -7.63 5.43 -18.53
CA PRO A 36 -6.21 5.40 -18.15
C PRO A 36 -5.92 5.11 -16.66
N TYR A 37 -6.76 5.60 -15.75
CA TYR A 37 -6.58 5.35 -14.30
C TYR A 37 -6.82 3.88 -13.96
N ARG A 38 -7.90 3.31 -14.50
CA ARG A 38 -8.23 1.90 -14.27
C ARG A 38 -7.13 0.99 -14.82
N LEU A 39 -6.66 1.27 -16.03
CA LEU A 39 -5.57 0.51 -16.64
C LEU A 39 -4.30 0.60 -15.81
N ALA A 40 -3.88 1.79 -15.37
CA ALA A 40 -2.70 1.96 -14.54
C ALA A 40 -2.78 1.16 -13.21
N ARG A 41 -3.96 1.14 -12.59
CA ARG A 41 -4.22 0.36 -11.38
C ARG A 41 -4.14 -1.15 -11.65
N GLU A 42 -4.75 -1.63 -12.73
CA GLU A 42 -4.70 -3.04 -13.13
C GLU A 42 -3.26 -3.47 -13.45
N THR A 43 -2.52 -2.67 -14.21
CA THR A 43 -1.09 -2.91 -14.52
C THR A 43 -0.22 -2.94 -13.26
N MET A 44 -0.45 -2.04 -12.31
CA MET A 44 0.28 -2.04 -11.03
C MET A 44 0.00 -3.34 -10.25
N MET A 45 -1.26 -3.75 -10.15
CA MET A 45 -1.63 -4.99 -9.44
C MET A 45 -1.10 -6.25 -10.12
N GLU A 46 -1.05 -6.28 -11.45
CA GLU A 46 -0.44 -7.37 -12.21
C GLU A 46 1.08 -7.43 -11.99
N CYS A 47 1.76 -6.27 -12.00
CA CYS A 47 3.19 -6.17 -11.70
C CYS A 47 3.51 -6.69 -10.28
N LEU A 48 2.71 -6.28 -9.29
CA LEU A 48 2.82 -6.77 -7.91
C LEU A 48 2.58 -8.28 -7.82
N SER A 49 1.54 -8.76 -8.52
CA SER A 49 1.20 -10.18 -8.59
C SER A 49 2.37 -11.03 -9.09
N GLY A 50 3.04 -10.59 -10.17
CA GLY A 50 4.22 -11.27 -10.71
C GLY A 50 5.39 -11.29 -9.74
N GLN A 51 5.62 -10.19 -9.02
CA GLN A 51 6.66 -10.13 -7.98
C GLN A 51 6.36 -11.07 -6.80
N PHE A 52 5.11 -11.17 -6.35
CA PHE A 52 4.73 -12.10 -5.28
C PHE A 52 4.94 -13.56 -5.69
N ALA A 53 4.56 -13.94 -6.91
CA ALA A 53 4.82 -15.27 -7.44
C ALA A 53 6.32 -15.57 -7.54
N ALA A 54 7.13 -14.59 -7.98
CA ALA A 54 8.57 -14.74 -8.05
C ALA A 54 9.22 -14.91 -6.67
N ILE A 55 8.74 -14.17 -5.66
CA ILE A 55 9.19 -14.33 -4.28
C ILE A 55 8.80 -15.70 -3.73
N ASP A 56 7.56 -16.14 -3.97
CA ASP A 56 7.04 -17.44 -3.52
C ASP A 56 7.90 -18.62 -4.02
N MET A 57 8.34 -18.57 -5.28
CA MET A 57 9.21 -19.61 -5.84
C MET A 57 10.60 -19.69 -5.18
N ARG A 58 11.11 -18.59 -4.61
CA ARG A 58 12.49 -18.54 -4.10
C ARG A 58 12.61 -18.39 -2.58
N VAL A 59 11.52 -18.05 -1.88
CA VAL A 59 11.57 -17.69 -0.46
C VAL A 59 12.21 -18.78 0.40
N ALA A 60 11.91 -20.06 0.15
CA ALA A 60 12.52 -21.16 0.89
C ALA A 60 14.05 -21.20 0.73
N GLN A 61 14.54 -21.00 -0.49
CA GLN A 61 15.98 -20.98 -0.78
C GLN A 61 16.65 -19.75 -0.18
N ASP A 62 16.04 -18.57 -0.32
CA ASP A 62 16.54 -17.34 0.29
C ASP A 62 16.62 -17.50 1.82
N VAL A 63 15.61 -18.18 2.38
CA VAL A 63 15.54 -18.47 3.80
C VAL A 63 16.74 -19.31 4.23
N ASP A 64 16.95 -20.43 3.56
CA ASP A 64 18.07 -21.30 3.86
C ASP A 64 19.42 -20.60 3.66
N ASN A 65 19.59 -19.80 2.60
CA ASN A 65 20.82 -19.04 2.37
C ASN A 65 21.15 -18.10 3.55
N VAL A 66 20.15 -17.37 4.07
CA VAL A 66 20.35 -16.47 5.21
C VAL A 66 20.66 -17.26 6.48
N ARG A 67 19.97 -18.37 6.75
CA ARG A 67 20.30 -19.28 7.86
C ARG A 67 21.75 -19.76 7.80
N HIS A 68 22.21 -20.16 6.63
CA HIS A 68 23.58 -20.63 6.42
C HIS A 68 24.60 -19.51 6.64
N ALA A 69 24.35 -18.32 6.11
CA ALA A 69 25.23 -17.16 6.27
C ALA A 69 25.31 -16.66 7.73
N ARG A 70 24.23 -16.82 8.50
CA ARG A 70 24.12 -16.32 9.89
C ARG A 70 24.34 -17.37 10.97
N ARG A 71 24.90 -18.55 10.66
CA ARG A 71 25.14 -19.65 11.64
C ARG A 71 25.85 -19.23 12.94
N ASN A 72 26.55 -18.08 12.97
CA ASN A 72 27.28 -17.57 14.13
C ASN A 72 26.70 -16.27 14.74
N VAL A 73 25.52 -15.83 14.31
CA VAL A 73 24.86 -14.60 14.80
C VAL A 73 23.48 -14.97 15.34
N LEU A 74 23.06 -14.35 16.45
CA LEU A 74 21.74 -14.53 17.07
C LEU A 74 20.61 -14.65 16.01
N PRO A 75 19.59 -15.51 16.22
CA PRO A 75 18.65 -15.95 15.17
C PRO A 75 17.67 -14.87 14.69
N LEU A 76 17.84 -13.61 15.09
CA LEU A 76 16.99 -12.51 14.64
C LEU A 76 17.40 -12.08 13.22
N GLY A 77 16.65 -12.56 12.24
CA GLY A 77 16.82 -12.19 10.84
C GLY A 77 15.48 -11.95 10.17
N PHE A 78 15.44 -11.03 9.23
CA PHE A 78 14.33 -10.90 8.28
C PHE A 78 14.91 -10.80 6.88
N ILE A 79 14.14 -11.24 5.89
CA ILE A 79 14.43 -10.99 4.48
C ILE A 79 13.51 -9.88 4.03
N MET A 80 14.06 -8.95 3.26
CA MET A 80 13.34 -7.81 2.74
C MET A 80 13.40 -7.83 1.22
N TYR A 81 12.23 -7.75 0.59
CA TYR A 81 12.09 -7.68 -0.86
C TYR A 81 11.53 -6.31 -1.23
N PRO A 82 12.34 -5.43 -1.89
CA PRO A 82 11.82 -4.17 -2.41
C PRO A 82 10.83 -4.46 -3.53
N LEU A 83 9.66 -3.85 -3.45
CA LEU A 83 8.68 -3.93 -4.54
C LEU A 83 9.00 -2.88 -5.59
N ARG A 84 8.74 -3.23 -6.85
CA ARG A 84 8.97 -2.36 -8.00
C ARG A 84 7.65 -2.01 -8.69
N GLY A 85 7.60 -0.83 -9.28
CA GLY A 85 6.54 -0.44 -10.19
C GLY A 85 6.68 -1.10 -11.57
N PRO A 86 5.69 -0.90 -12.47
CA PRO A 86 5.68 -1.52 -13.79
C PRO A 86 6.87 -1.15 -14.70
N LYS A 87 7.57 -0.03 -14.42
CA LYS A 87 8.75 0.40 -15.19
C LYS A 87 10.07 -0.02 -14.51
N GLY A 88 10.00 -0.83 -13.44
CA GLY A 88 11.16 -1.28 -12.67
C GLY A 88 11.67 -0.27 -11.64
N GLU A 89 11.01 0.88 -11.50
CA GLU A 89 11.26 1.86 -10.45
C GLU A 89 10.93 1.29 -9.06
N GLU A 90 11.52 1.84 -8.01
CA GLU A 90 11.10 1.48 -6.64
C GLU A 90 9.64 1.88 -6.42
N LEU A 91 8.85 0.94 -5.88
CA LEU A 91 7.46 1.22 -5.55
C LEU A 91 7.41 2.10 -4.32
N THR A 92 6.68 3.21 -4.42
CA THR A 92 6.53 4.18 -3.34
C THR A 92 5.08 4.27 -2.86
N ASP A 93 4.91 4.70 -1.61
CA ASP A 93 3.60 4.98 -1.03
C ASP A 93 2.84 6.07 -1.82
N VAL A 94 3.56 7.06 -2.36
CA VAL A 94 3.00 8.09 -3.25
C VAL A 94 2.44 7.48 -4.55
N ALA A 95 3.16 6.55 -5.19
CA ALA A 95 2.70 5.89 -6.40
C ALA A 95 1.46 5.03 -6.16
N LEU A 96 1.40 4.35 -5.01
CA LEU A 96 0.22 3.59 -4.58
C LEU A 96 -0.98 4.50 -4.28
N ALA A 97 -0.76 5.59 -3.55
CA ALA A 97 -1.80 6.57 -3.24
C ALA A 97 -2.39 7.22 -4.50
N ALA A 98 -1.55 7.50 -5.51
CA ALA A 98 -2.00 8.04 -6.79
C ALA A 98 -2.95 7.09 -7.56
N LEU A 99 -2.97 5.81 -7.22
CA LEU A 99 -3.82 4.77 -7.82
C LEU A 99 -4.92 4.27 -6.89
N ASP A 100 -5.11 4.90 -5.72
CA ASP A 100 -6.04 4.46 -4.67
C ASP A 100 -5.83 2.98 -4.33
N LEU A 101 -4.56 2.59 -4.20
CA LEU A 101 -4.13 1.26 -3.79
C LEU A 101 -3.61 1.33 -2.36
N GLY A 102 -4.49 1.00 -1.42
CA GLY A 102 -4.12 0.76 -0.03
C GLY A 102 -3.40 -0.57 0.16
N GLN A 103 -2.80 -0.74 1.34
CA GLN A 103 -2.16 -1.99 1.74
C GLN A 103 -3.17 -3.17 1.71
N ASP A 104 -4.41 -2.93 2.14
CA ASP A 104 -5.51 -3.89 2.11
C ASP A 104 -5.79 -4.42 0.69
N ALA A 105 -5.77 -3.54 -0.32
CA ALA A 105 -5.95 -3.94 -1.72
C ALA A 105 -4.81 -4.85 -2.22
N ILE A 106 -3.60 -4.66 -1.71
CA ILE A 106 -2.44 -5.49 -2.04
C ILE A 106 -2.50 -6.84 -1.32
N GLU A 107 -2.87 -6.85 -0.04
CA GLU A 107 -2.90 -8.06 0.79
C GLU A 107 -3.97 -9.07 0.35
N VAL A 108 -5.05 -8.61 -0.30
CA VAL A 108 -6.06 -9.51 -0.91
C VAL A 108 -5.64 -10.07 -2.27
N ASN A 109 -4.46 -9.70 -2.79
CA ASN A 109 -3.94 -10.27 -4.03
C ASN A 109 -3.72 -11.79 -3.87
N ALA A 110 -4.21 -12.58 -4.83
CA ALA A 110 -4.14 -14.04 -4.75
C ALA A 110 -2.71 -14.58 -4.57
N HIS A 111 -1.72 -14.00 -5.23
CA HIS A 111 -0.32 -14.42 -5.10
C HIS A 111 0.32 -13.96 -3.79
N TYR A 112 -0.10 -12.82 -3.24
CA TYR A 112 0.29 -12.42 -1.87
C TYR A 112 -0.24 -13.43 -0.85
N LEU A 113 -1.50 -13.85 -0.99
CA LEU A 113 -2.10 -14.86 -0.12
C LEU A 113 -1.41 -16.23 -0.24
N THR A 114 -1.05 -16.65 -1.46
CA THR A 114 -0.28 -17.88 -1.70
C THR A 114 1.10 -17.80 -1.03
N LEU A 115 1.83 -16.70 -1.26
CA LEU A 115 3.11 -16.45 -0.59
C LEU A 115 2.97 -16.48 0.94
N GLY A 116 1.89 -15.90 1.48
CA GLY A 116 1.58 -15.96 2.91
C GLY A 116 1.39 -17.39 3.43
N LYS A 117 0.73 -18.27 2.67
CA LYS A 117 0.59 -19.70 3.00
C LYS A 117 1.95 -20.41 2.96
N THR A 118 2.76 -20.15 1.95
CA THR A 118 4.12 -20.70 1.85
C THR A 118 4.97 -20.28 3.04
N CYS A 119 4.95 -19.00 3.40
CA CYS A 119 5.62 -18.49 4.59
C CYS A 119 5.12 -19.19 5.86
N ALA A 120 3.80 -19.31 6.04
CA ALA A 120 3.23 -19.97 7.20
C ALA A 120 3.66 -21.45 7.33
N ASN A 121 3.73 -22.19 6.21
CA ASN A 121 4.24 -23.57 6.18
C ASN A 121 5.71 -23.66 6.62
N LEU A 122 6.49 -22.62 6.33
CA LEU A 122 7.89 -22.48 6.77
C LEU A 122 8.03 -21.91 8.20
N LYS A 123 6.92 -21.68 8.90
CA LYS A 123 6.85 -21.00 10.21
C LYS A 123 7.35 -19.55 10.19
N LEU A 124 7.19 -18.89 9.05
CA LEU A 124 7.53 -17.49 8.82
C LEU A 124 6.27 -16.61 8.82
N LYS A 125 6.45 -15.33 9.09
CA LYS A 125 5.47 -14.26 9.02
C LYS A 125 5.81 -13.36 7.84
N ILE A 126 4.80 -12.98 7.08
CA ILE A 126 4.89 -12.00 6.01
C ILE A 126 4.19 -10.70 6.43
N ARG A 127 4.75 -9.55 6.06
CA ARG A 127 4.07 -8.25 6.16
C ARG A 127 4.56 -7.28 5.08
N LEU A 128 3.70 -6.34 4.70
CA LEU A 128 4.10 -5.16 3.96
C LEU A 128 4.68 -4.11 4.94
N ASP A 129 5.76 -3.46 4.53
CA ASP A 129 6.45 -2.43 5.32
C ASP A 129 6.77 -1.23 4.44
N HIS A 130 6.69 -0.04 5.03
CA HIS A 130 7.03 1.23 4.37
C HIS A 130 8.25 1.80 5.05
N ARG A 131 9.32 2.05 4.28
CA ARG A 131 10.58 2.57 4.81
C ARG A 131 10.93 3.90 4.16
N PHE A 132 11.42 4.84 4.96
CA PHE A 132 11.88 6.11 4.41
C PHE A 132 13.11 5.90 3.54
N LEU A 133 13.10 6.52 2.37
CA LEU A 133 14.30 6.65 1.55
C LEU A 133 15.22 7.65 2.26
N SER A 134 16.32 7.17 2.83
CA SER A 134 17.25 7.99 3.63
C SER A 134 17.90 9.15 2.85
N GLU A 135 17.74 9.18 1.53
CA GLU A 135 18.40 10.10 0.61
C GLU A 135 17.45 11.08 -0.10
N GLN A 136 16.13 11.02 0.16
CA GLN A 136 15.17 11.94 -0.49
C GLN A 136 14.70 13.07 0.44
N PRO A 137 14.63 14.32 -0.05
CA PRO A 137 14.14 15.47 0.72
C PRO A 137 12.63 15.43 0.97
N GLU A 138 11.90 14.62 0.20
CA GLU A 138 10.46 14.39 0.34
C GLU A 138 10.22 13.13 1.19
N LEU A 139 9.18 13.14 2.03
CA LEU A 139 8.76 12.03 2.91
C LEU A 139 8.18 10.84 2.13
N THR A 140 8.87 10.40 1.08
CA THR A 140 8.49 9.27 0.24
C THR A 140 9.00 7.99 0.90
N ARG A 141 8.11 7.00 1.00
CA ARG A 141 8.47 5.69 1.57
C ARG A 141 8.43 4.61 0.51
N SER A 142 9.45 3.79 0.47
CA SER A 142 9.51 2.62 -0.37
C SER A 142 8.77 1.44 0.25
N VAL A 143 8.03 0.72 -0.59
CA VAL A 143 7.18 -0.39 -0.21
C VAL A 143 7.96 -1.70 -0.33
N HIS A 144 7.93 -2.48 0.75
CA HIS A 144 8.68 -3.72 0.86
C HIS A 144 7.80 -4.87 1.35
N ILE A 145 8.11 -6.09 0.92
CA ILE A 145 7.71 -7.30 1.63
C ILE A 145 8.79 -7.65 2.65
N ILE A 146 8.38 -7.88 3.89
CA ILE A 146 9.24 -8.41 4.95
C ILE A 146 8.78 -9.81 5.30
N ILE A 147 9.73 -10.74 5.31
CA ILE A 147 9.55 -12.12 5.76
C ILE A 147 10.44 -12.35 6.98
N ASP A 148 9.83 -12.66 8.12
CA ASP A 148 10.44 -12.73 9.45
C ASP A 148 9.89 -13.96 10.22
N GLY A 149 10.38 -14.29 11.42
CA GLY A 149 9.84 -15.38 12.25
C GLY A 149 10.80 -16.52 12.57
N TRP A 150 12.09 -16.28 12.45
CA TRP A 150 13.15 -17.24 12.71
C TRP A 150 13.54 -17.14 14.18
N VAL A 151 13.41 -18.24 14.91
CA VAL A 151 13.85 -18.40 16.31
C VAL A 151 14.77 -19.60 16.37
#